data_AF-A0A414YG96-F1
#
_entry.id   AF-A0A414YG96-F1
#
_cell.length_a   1.000
_cell.length_b   1.000
_cell.length_c   1.000
_cell.angle_alpha   90.00
_cell.angle_beta   90.00
_cell.angle_gamma   90.00
#
_symmetry.space_group_name_H-M   'P 1'
#
loop_
_entity.id
_entity.type
_entity.pdbx_description
1 polymer ?
#
loop_
_entity_poly.entity_id
_entity_poly.type
_entity_poly.pdbx_seq_one_letter_code
_entity_poly.pdbx_strand_id
1 'polypeptide(L)'
;MIDDKKIKAAANKHIETEYARYNSGKVEDEMICLRGKGSFKEGAKWAINEFLKDLWHQTNKEPEGYDEWILLHYSVGNYYSLAQVKDFKSWKGFVENMPIDGWLYVDDLFSKEGGNQ
;
A
#
# COMPACT_ATOMS: atom_id res chain seq x y z
N MET A 1 -2.35 -7.44 4.72
CA MET A 1 -2.66 -6.00 4.58
C MET A 1 -2.79 -5.37 5.96
N ILE A 2 -2.27 -4.16 6.15
CA ILE A 2 -2.54 -3.35 7.34
C ILE A 2 -4.01 -2.90 7.26
N ASP A 3 -4.77 -3.15 8.31
CA ASP A 3 -6.18 -2.74 8.40
C ASP A 3 -6.34 -1.59 9.41
N ASP A 4 -7.52 -0.96 9.40
CA ASP A 4 -7.87 0.15 10.30
C ASP A 4 -7.72 -0.23 11.78
N LYS A 5 -7.94 -1.50 12.13
CA LYS A 5 -7.81 -2.00 13.51
C LYS A 5 -6.35 -2.00 13.95
N LYS A 6 -5.43 -2.46 13.09
CA LYS A 6 -3.98 -2.43 13.33
C LYS A 6 -3.46 -1.00 13.44
N ILE A 7 -3.90 -0.09 12.56
CA ILE A 7 -3.54 1.33 12.65
C ILE A 7 -4.04 1.92 13.97
N LYS A 8 -5.30 1.64 14.36
CA LYS A 8 -5.86 2.13 15.63
C LYS A 8 -5.11 1.59 16.84
N ALA A 9 -4.73 0.31 16.85
CA ALA A 9 -3.97 -0.30 17.93
C ALA A 9 -2.57 0.32 18.05
N ALA A 10 -1.87 0.52 16.93
CA ALA A 10 -0.57 1.19 16.90
C ALA A 10 -0.66 2.64 17.39
N ALA A 11 -1.67 3.39 16.93
CA ALA A 11 -1.91 4.75 17.38
C ALA A 11 -2.15 4.81 18.90
N ASN A 12 -2.98 3.91 19.44
CA ASN A 12 -3.24 3.82 20.88
C ASN A 12 -1.96 3.56 21.67
N LYS A 13 -1.15 2.57 21.26
CA LYS A 13 0.12 2.24 21.92
C LYS A 13 1.10 3.42 21.93
N HIS A 14 1.17 4.17 20.82
CA HIS A 14 1.99 5.37 20.73
C HIS A 14 1.55 6.42 21.76
N ILE A 15 0.24 6.68 21.86
CA ILE A 15 -0.31 7.68 22.77
C ILE A 15 -0.15 7.29 24.24
N GLU A 16 -0.35 6.02 24.59
CA GLU A 16 -0.11 5.53 25.96
C GLU A 16 1.34 5.80 26.40
N THR A 17 2.29 5.65 25.47
CA THR A 17 3.70 5.94 25.70
C THR A 17 3.92 7.45 25.91
N GLU A 18 3.32 8.30 25.08
CA GLU A 18 3.46 9.75 25.21
C GLU A 18 2.79 10.29 26.49
N TYR A 19 1.62 9.77 26.88
CA TYR A 19 1.00 10.09 28.17
C TYR A 19 1.89 9.71 29.36
N ALA A 20 2.55 8.55 29.33
CA ALA A 20 3.50 8.19 30.37
C ALA A 20 4.70 9.15 30.44
N ARG A 21 5.16 9.67 29.30
CA ARG A 21 6.21 10.69 29.24
C ARG A 21 5.74 12.04 29.78
N TYR A 22 4.53 12.45 29.45
CA TYR A 22 3.91 13.66 30.01
C TYR A 22 3.77 13.55 31.54
N ASN A 23 3.19 12.45 32.04
CA ASN A 23 3.01 12.21 33.47
C ASN A 23 4.33 12.10 34.25
N SER A 24 5.44 11.79 33.58
CA SER A 24 6.79 11.76 34.19
C SER A 24 7.53 13.09 34.05
N GLY A 25 6.89 14.15 33.53
CA GLY A 25 7.49 15.48 33.34
C GLY A 25 8.52 15.54 32.21
N LYS A 26 8.63 14.51 31.36
CA LYS A 26 9.55 14.47 30.22
C LYS A 26 9.04 15.22 28.98
N VAL A 27 7.76 15.58 28.98
CA VAL A 27 7.09 16.36 27.94
C VAL A 27 6.22 17.38 28.67
N GLU A 28 6.37 18.66 28.32
CA GLU A 28 5.66 19.76 28.99
C GLU A 28 4.25 20.00 28.40
N ASP A 29 4.01 19.54 27.18
CA ASP A 29 2.79 19.88 26.43
C ASP A 29 1.90 18.65 26.19
N GLU A 30 0.79 18.58 26.92
CA GLU A 30 -0.26 17.57 26.76
C GLU A 30 -0.88 17.58 25.34
N MET A 31 -0.82 18.72 24.65
CA MET A 31 -1.40 18.91 23.33
C MET A 31 -0.65 18.10 22.24
N ILE A 32 0.63 17.78 22.47
CA ILE A 32 1.43 16.86 21.63
C ILE A 32 0.83 15.43 21.69
N CYS A 33 0.39 14.98 22.86
CA CYS A 33 -0.18 13.65 23.07
C CYS A 33 -1.55 13.50 22.39
N LEU A 34 -2.41 14.51 22.52
CA LEU A 34 -3.78 14.51 22.00
C LEU A 34 -3.84 14.62 20.47
N ARG A 35 -3.00 15.46 19.85
CA ARG A 35 -2.93 15.60 18.38
C ARG A 35 -2.22 14.42 17.72
N GLY A 36 -1.26 13.80 18.42
CA GLY A 36 -0.48 12.66 17.89
C GLY A 36 -1.34 11.49 17.41
N LYS A 37 -2.47 11.20 18.09
CA LYS A 37 -3.39 10.11 17.68
C LYS A 37 -3.95 10.28 16.28
N GLY A 38 -4.57 11.45 16.06
CA GLY A 38 -5.28 11.74 14.83
C GLY A 38 -4.29 11.82 13.68
N SER A 39 -3.23 12.60 13.88
CA SER A 39 -2.16 12.77 12.90
C SER A 39 -1.48 11.44 12.54
N PHE A 40 -1.23 10.55 13.50
CA PHE A 40 -0.67 9.22 13.22
C PHE A 40 -1.59 8.40 12.30
N LYS A 41 -2.90 8.36 12.60
CA LYS A 41 -3.86 7.57 11.82
C LYS A 41 -4.00 8.12 10.40
N GLU A 42 -4.16 9.43 10.27
CA GLU A 42 -4.28 10.07 8.96
C GLU A 42 -3.00 9.93 8.14
N GLY A 43 -1.83 10.11 8.77
CA GLY A 43 -0.54 9.90 8.12
C GLY A 43 -0.34 8.45 7.67
N ALA A 44 -0.68 7.47 8.49
CA ALA A 44 -0.61 6.05 8.13
C ALA A 44 -1.55 5.70 6.97
N LYS A 45 -2.79 6.20 7.00
CA LYS A 45 -3.76 6.02 5.91
C LYS A 45 -3.29 6.65 4.61
N TRP A 46 -2.78 7.88 4.68
CA TRP A 46 -2.20 8.58 3.54
C TRP A 46 -1.04 7.76 2.95
N ALA A 47 -0.06 7.38 3.77
CA ALA A 47 1.11 6.64 3.29
C ALA A 47 0.75 5.30 2.63
N ILE A 48 -0.18 4.54 3.23
CA ILE A 48 -0.67 3.28 2.65
C ILE A 48 -1.38 3.54 1.32
N ASN A 49 -2.23 4.58 1.25
CA ASN A 49 -2.97 4.89 0.03
C ASN A 49 -2.04 5.37 -1.09
N GLU A 50 -1.03 6.18 -0.79
CA GLU A 50 -0.04 6.61 -1.80
C GLU A 50 0.79 5.42 -2.27
N PHE A 51 1.29 4.58 -1.36
CA PHE A 51 1.98 3.34 -1.72
C PHE A 51 1.14 2.44 -2.64
N LEU A 52 -0.15 2.24 -2.31
CA LEU A 52 -1.04 1.42 -3.12
C LEU A 52 -1.36 2.05 -4.48
N LYS A 53 -1.47 3.37 -4.58
CA LYS A 53 -1.69 4.05 -5.86
C LYS A 53 -0.49 3.92 -6.78
N ASP A 54 0.71 4.12 -6.24
CA ASP A 54 1.95 4.06 -7.01
C ASP A 54 2.27 2.65 -7.52
N LEU A 55 1.69 1.63 -6.86
CA LEU A 55 1.83 0.23 -7.23
C LEU A 55 1.07 -0.14 -8.52
N TRP A 56 -0.08 0.48 -8.79
CA TRP A 56 -0.93 0.13 -9.93
C TRP A 56 -0.56 0.90 -11.20
N HIS A 57 -0.23 0.17 -12.25
CA HIS A 57 -0.02 0.68 -13.59
C HIS A 57 -1.30 0.63 -14.43
N GLN A 58 -1.49 1.65 -15.25
CA GLN A 58 -2.58 1.72 -16.24
C GLN A 58 -2.27 0.83 -17.45
N THR A 59 -3.31 0.37 -18.15
CA THR A 59 -3.16 -0.54 -19.31
C THR A 59 -2.48 0.09 -20.53
N ASN A 60 -2.41 1.41 -20.60
CA ASN A 60 -1.64 2.11 -21.64
C ASN A 60 -0.12 2.01 -21.45
N LYS A 61 0.35 1.54 -20.29
CA LYS A 61 1.75 1.20 -20.02
C LYS A 61 1.88 -0.33 -20.06
N GLU A 62 2.70 -0.82 -20.98
CA GLU A 62 3.02 -2.25 -21.08
C GLU A 62 4.01 -2.66 -19.98
N PRO A 63 3.84 -3.85 -19.38
CA PRO A 63 4.85 -4.39 -18.49
C PRO A 63 6.18 -4.60 -19.23
N GLU A 64 7.24 -4.07 -18.63
CA GLU A 64 8.62 -4.32 -19.03
C GLU A 64 9.11 -5.65 -18.44
N GLY A 65 10.02 -6.32 -19.16
CA GLY A 65 10.63 -7.59 -18.76
C GLY A 65 10.22 -8.78 -19.63
N TYR A 66 10.55 -9.99 -19.18
CA TYR A 66 10.19 -11.26 -19.82
C TYR A 66 9.58 -12.29 -18.84
N ASP A 67 10.24 -12.59 -17.72
CA ASP A 67 9.82 -13.66 -16.79
C ASP A 67 9.10 -13.15 -15.53
N GLU A 68 8.80 -11.85 -15.48
CA GLU A 68 8.16 -11.17 -14.36
C GLU A 68 6.71 -11.63 -14.21
N TRP A 69 6.30 -11.81 -12.96
CA TRP A 69 4.91 -12.06 -12.62
C TRP A 69 4.18 -10.75 -12.37
N ILE A 70 3.03 -10.60 -13.03
CA ILE A 70 2.14 -9.46 -12.85
C ILE A 70 0.77 -9.92 -12.33
N LEU A 71 0.15 -9.05 -11.54
CA LEU A 71 -1.24 -9.18 -11.13
C LEU A 71 -2.09 -8.26 -12.00
N LEU A 72 -3.08 -8.81 -12.69
CA LEU A 72 -4.06 -8.08 -13.48
C LEU A 72 -5.30 -7.80 -12.64
N HIS A 73 -5.83 -6.59 -12.74
CA HIS A 73 -7.13 -6.21 -12.18
C HIS A 73 -8.16 -6.04 -13.28
N TYR A 74 -9.30 -6.73 -13.13
CA TYR A 74 -10.40 -6.66 -14.07
C TYR A 74 -11.43 -5.66 -13.56
N SER A 75 -11.93 -4.80 -14.44
CA SER A 75 -12.97 -3.81 -14.11
C SER A 75 -14.34 -4.45 -13.84
N VAL A 76 -14.52 -5.71 -14.23
CA VAL A 76 -15.76 -6.47 -14.00
C VAL A 76 -15.64 -7.26 -12.69
N GLY A 77 -16.14 -6.67 -11.62
CA GLY A 77 -16.09 -7.23 -10.27
C GLY A 77 -14.70 -7.09 -9.64
N ASN A 78 -14.55 -7.51 -8.39
CA ASN A 78 -13.24 -7.50 -7.71
C ASN A 78 -12.42 -8.74 -8.11
N TYR A 79 -12.19 -8.91 -9.41
CA TYR A 79 -11.52 -10.09 -9.97
C TYR A 79 -10.06 -9.77 -10.33
N TYR A 80 -9.18 -10.70 -9.97
CA TYR A 80 -7.74 -10.60 -10.17
C TYR A 80 -7.21 -11.88 -10.80
N SER A 81 -6.25 -11.76 -11.71
CA SER A 81 -5.54 -12.91 -12.28
C SER A 81 -4.03 -12.71 -12.29
N LEU A 82 -3.30 -13.79 -12.03
CA LEU A 82 -1.85 -13.81 -12.13
C LEU A 82 -1.43 -14.20 -13.57
N ALA A 83 -0.42 -13.53 -14.11
CA ALA A 83 0.13 -13.82 -15.43
C ALA A 83 1.64 -13.53 -15.49
N GLN A 84 2.35 -14.14 -16.44
CA GLN A 84 3.75 -13.76 -16.74
C GLN A 84 3.81 -12.83 -17.95
N VAL A 85 4.78 -11.92 -17.96
CA VAL A 85 4.96 -10.97 -19.07
C VAL A 85 5.15 -11.68 -20.41
N LYS A 86 5.95 -12.77 -20.45
CA LYS A 86 6.18 -13.55 -21.68
C LYS A 86 4.93 -14.21 -22.28
N ASP A 87 3.84 -14.34 -21.53
CA ASP A 87 2.61 -14.94 -22.05
C ASP A 87 1.88 -13.98 -23.02
N PHE A 88 2.20 -12.68 -22.96
CA PHE A 88 1.61 -11.67 -23.82
C PHE A 88 2.41 -11.48 -25.11
N LYS A 89 1.92 -12.07 -26.20
CA LYS A 89 2.47 -11.80 -27.55
C LYS A 89 2.26 -10.35 -28.00
N SER A 90 1.20 -9.73 -27.51
CA SER A 90 0.87 -8.32 -27.74
C SER A 90 0.07 -7.83 -26.54
N TRP A 91 0.69 -6.99 -25.71
CA TRP A 91 0.02 -6.40 -24.56
C TRP A 91 -1.22 -5.59 -24.98
N LYS A 92 -1.04 -4.68 -25.95
CA LYS A 92 -2.12 -3.87 -26.50
C LYS A 92 -3.30 -4.73 -26.98
N GLY A 93 -3.03 -5.77 -27.76
CA GLY A 93 -4.07 -6.67 -28.25
C GLY A 93 -4.78 -7.42 -27.12
N PHE A 94 -4.07 -7.79 -26.04
CA PHE A 94 -4.68 -8.43 -24.89
C PHE A 94 -5.61 -7.47 -24.11
N VAL A 95 -5.13 -6.27 -23.76
CA VAL A 95 -5.92 -5.31 -22.95
C VAL A 95 -7.10 -4.68 -23.70
N GLU A 96 -7.07 -4.62 -25.04
CA GLU A 96 -8.22 -4.17 -25.84
C GLU A 96 -9.37 -5.19 -25.88
N ASN A 97 -9.09 -6.47 -25.62
CA ASN A 97 -10.07 -7.57 -25.69
C ASN A 97 -10.57 -8.04 -24.32
N MET A 98 -9.91 -7.64 -23.23
CA MET A 98 -10.22 -8.05 -21.86
C MET A 98 -10.61 -6.82 -21.03
N PRO A 99 -11.56 -6.93 -20.08
CA PRO A 99 -11.97 -5.79 -19.27
C PRO A 99 -10.96 -5.56 -18.13
N ILE A 100 -9.74 -5.15 -18.48
CA ILE A 100 -8.63 -4.88 -17.56
C ILE A 100 -8.47 -3.37 -17.44
N ASP A 101 -8.36 -2.87 -16.21
CA ASP A 101 -8.17 -1.44 -15.92
C ASP A 101 -6.87 -1.13 -15.17
N GLY A 102 -6.13 -2.16 -14.75
CA GLY A 102 -4.82 -1.99 -14.14
C GLY A 102 -4.03 -3.28 -13.99
N TRP A 103 -2.75 -3.13 -13.74
CA TRP A 103 -1.83 -4.22 -13.44
C TRP A 103 -0.70 -3.75 -12.51
N LEU A 104 -0.02 -4.66 -11.84
CA LEU A 104 1.17 -4.38 -11.02
C LEU A 104 2.16 -5.54 -11.06
N TYR A 105 3.43 -5.27 -10.76
CA TYR A 105 4.41 -6.34 -10.55
C TYR A 105 4.20 -6.99 -9.19
N VAL A 106 4.21 -8.32 -9.16
CA VAL A 106 4.04 -9.06 -7.91
C VAL A 106 5.20 -8.81 -6.96
N ASP A 107 6.41 -8.61 -7.48
CA ASP A 107 7.59 -8.35 -6.66
C ASP A 107 7.51 -7.02 -5.89
N ASP A 108 6.82 -6.02 -6.44
CA ASP A 108 6.62 -4.71 -5.78
C ASP A 108 5.69 -4.81 -4.55
N LEU A 109 4.87 -5.88 -4.43
CA LEU A 109 4.11 -6.17 -3.22
C LEU A 109 4.99 -6.68 -2.07
N PHE A 110 6.15 -7.25 -2.40
CA PHE A 110 7.01 -7.96 -1.48
C PHE A 110 8.43 -7.39 -1.43
N SER A 111 8.60 -6.14 -1.87
CA SER A 111 9.89 -5.44 -2.01
C SER A 111 10.87 -5.83 -0.91
N LYS A 112 11.94 -6.52 -1.31
CA LYS A 112 12.90 -7.18 -0.41
C LYS A 112 13.73 -6.21 0.43
N GLU A 113 13.72 -4.92 0.12
CA GLU A 113 14.56 -3.91 0.78
C GLU A 113 13.82 -3.08 1.85
N GLY A 114 12.54 -3.36 2.12
CA GLY A 114 11.71 -2.61 3.07
C GLY A 114 11.75 -3.10 4.53
N GLY A 115 12.83 -3.74 4.98
CA GLY A 115 12.85 -4.33 6.32
C GLY A 115 14.22 -4.84 6.76
N ASN A 116 15.17 -3.93 7.00
CA ASN A 116 16.23 -4.26 7.95
C ASN A 116 15.57 -4.45 9.32
N GLN A 117 15.45 -5.72 9.72
CA GLN A 117 14.97 -6.23 11.00
C GLN A 117 15.84 -5.78 12.18
#